data_AF-A0AAW2FRG4-F1
#
_entry.id   AF-A0AAW2FRG4-F1
#
_cell.length_a   1.000
_cell.length_b   1.000
_cell.length_c   1.000
_cell.angle_alpha   90.00
_cell.angle_beta   90.00
_cell.angle_gamma   90.00
#
_symmetry.space_group_name_H-M   'P 1'
#
loop_
_entity.id
_entity.type
_entity.pdbx_description
1 polymer ?
#
loop_
_entity_poly.entity_id
_entity_poly.type
_entity_poly.pdbx_seq_one_letter_code
_entity_poly.pdbx_strand_id
1 'polypeptide(L)'
;MCNFRRLSLGTFIFATCYYITYARNDTTTDESSVKPTIPTEMKITSWNDMPFSGLVKENGTWVGKGYAFYLLELLSSKLNFTYTIVPPKQHILGNSRSGILSLLYEKKVDMAVAFLPILPELRKYCTFSTTLEQSELTALMKRPQESATGSGLLAPFDQTVWLLVLASVVTVGPVIYVFATFRSKLWKEPDTENYNLFSCVWFVYSSLLKQGTNIIATTDSTRILFATWWIFILILTSFYTANLTAFLTRPQFTLPINSVQDIMRKGFQWVTYKGRTLDFLLSQFNDTEELSTLNITRWKGHYITTYDYPVNAIFNAVDRNKLFLGENHYLQSLIFEDYINKTRQHLKHQKRCTYVIMPNAILVTNKAFAFPLNSTLEKPINKELMNLVESGIIKHEKLKDLPIAQICPLDLRSSERRLSFSDLSLTFEVVVIGYAIAIAVFVLEIAIKWMMNSYKRRKKTGRWSGDRAFFWKRRSNDPVVIPRLVYTTKKQPFDKRGDVEKVNAPMPNPNVSYDAIQGKKHCINGRDYYIVLDRYGDQRLIPIRTPSAFLFQYTA
;
A
#
# COMPACT_ATOMS: atom_id res chain seq x y z
N MET A 1 31.23 -30.53 20.51
CA MET A 1 32.01 -31.03 19.35
C MET A 1 32.10 -29.85 18.37
N CYS A 2 33.22 -29.14 18.26
CA CYS A 2 34.40 -29.46 17.41
C CYS A 2 33.98 -29.55 15.93
N ASN A 3 34.49 -28.81 14.93
CA ASN A 3 35.67 -27.91 14.75
C ASN A 3 35.36 -26.87 13.62
N PHE A 4 36.14 -25.84 13.25
CA PHE A 4 37.51 -25.40 13.63
C PHE A 4 37.75 -23.86 13.46
N ARG A 5 38.83 -23.40 14.10
CA ARG A 5 39.61 -22.15 13.90
C ARG A 5 39.69 -21.52 12.48
N ARG A 6 39.55 -20.17 12.40
CA ARG A 6 40.61 -19.27 11.87
C ARG A 6 40.47 -17.81 12.37
N LEU A 7 41.64 -17.17 12.50
CA LEU A 7 41.99 -15.92 13.19
C LEU A 7 41.06 -14.70 12.99
N SER A 8 40.84 -13.96 14.09
CA SER A 8 40.60 -12.51 14.10
C SER A 8 41.35 -11.89 15.27
N LEU A 9 42.47 -11.21 14.98
CA LEU A 9 43.21 -10.36 15.92
C LEU A 9 44.05 -9.38 15.08
N GLY A 10 43.38 -8.36 14.56
CA GLY A 10 43.98 -7.27 13.78
C GLY A 10 44.56 -6.21 14.70
N THR A 11 45.87 -6.04 14.66
CA THR A 11 46.63 -5.05 15.42
C THR A 11 46.23 -3.61 15.08
N PHE A 12 46.16 -2.75 16.11
CA PHE A 12 46.23 -1.29 15.92
C PHE A 12 47.57 -0.94 15.26
N ILE A 13 47.53 -0.25 14.12
CA ILE A 13 48.71 0.32 13.46
C ILE A 13 48.53 1.83 13.42
N PHE A 14 49.44 2.54 14.09
CA PHE A 14 49.60 3.98 13.91
C PHE A 14 50.09 4.26 12.48
N ALA A 15 49.28 4.94 11.69
CA ALA A 15 49.71 5.45 10.39
C ALA A 15 50.56 6.72 10.60
N THR A 16 51.89 6.56 10.60
CA THR A 16 52.82 7.69 10.53
C THR A 16 52.75 8.31 9.13
N CYS A 17 52.51 9.62 9.08
CA CYS A 17 52.36 10.37 7.83
C CYS A 17 53.74 10.62 7.20
N TYR A 18 54.14 9.79 6.23
CA TYR A 18 55.34 10.02 5.44
C TYR A 18 55.07 11.10 4.38
N TYR A 19 55.48 12.34 4.68
CA TYR A 19 55.59 13.41 3.69
C TYR A 19 56.70 13.05 2.69
N ILE A 20 56.33 12.73 1.44
CA ILE A 20 57.30 12.65 0.34
C ILE A 20 57.41 14.04 -0.29
N THR A 21 58.51 14.73 0.05
CA THR A 21 58.89 16.01 -0.57
C THR A 21 59.52 15.77 -1.94
N TYR A 22 58.71 15.84 -3.01
CA TYR A 22 59.25 16.01 -4.36
C TYR A 22 59.65 17.47 -4.57
N ALA A 23 60.87 17.81 -4.15
CA ALA A 23 61.50 19.08 -4.50
C ALA A 23 61.88 19.06 -5.99
N ARG A 24 61.07 19.72 -6.83
CA ARG A 24 61.45 20.06 -8.21
C ARG A 24 61.94 21.50 -8.22
N ASN A 25 63.25 21.67 -8.39
CA ASN A 25 63.85 22.98 -8.65
C ASN A 25 63.44 23.44 -10.05
N ASP A 26 62.41 24.27 -10.15
CA ASP A 26 62.21 25.14 -11.31
C ASP A 26 62.54 26.58 -10.89
N THR A 27 63.56 27.14 -11.54
CA THR A 27 64.14 28.44 -11.23
C THR A 27 63.23 29.60 -11.63
N THR A 28 63.02 30.51 -10.68
CA THR A 28 62.75 31.95 -10.89
C THR A 28 62.40 32.40 -12.32
N THR A 29 61.10 32.50 -12.59
CA THR A 29 60.57 33.67 -13.27
C THR A 29 59.40 34.19 -12.45
N ASP A 30 59.44 35.46 -12.08
CA ASP A 30 58.32 36.11 -11.40
C ASP A 30 57.14 36.25 -12.39
N GLU A 31 56.24 35.27 -12.41
CA GLU A 31 54.88 35.51 -12.89
C GLU A 31 54.22 36.50 -11.92
N SER A 32 54.38 37.78 -12.26
CA SER A 32 53.64 38.90 -11.68
C SER A 32 52.19 38.49 -11.44
N SER A 33 51.68 38.73 -10.23
CA SER A 33 50.32 38.35 -9.84
C SER A 33 49.27 39.19 -10.54
N VAL A 34 49.03 38.89 -11.82
CA VAL A 34 47.93 39.41 -12.62
C VAL A 34 46.65 38.95 -11.95
N LYS A 35 46.03 39.86 -11.18
CA LYS A 35 44.66 39.67 -10.67
C LYS A 35 43.79 39.37 -11.90
N PRO A 36 43.12 38.20 -11.98
CA PRO A 36 42.37 37.81 -13.17
C PRO A 36 41.32 38.88 -13.45
N THR A 37 41.54 39.65 -14.51
CA THR A 37 40.72 40.82 -14.83
C THR A 37 39.46 40.30 -15.51
N ILE A 38 38.35 40.36 -14.77
CA ILE A 38 37.06 39.91 -15.26
C ILE A 38 36.66 40.86 -16.42
N PRO A 39 36.32 40.35 -17.62
CA PRO A 39 35.91 41.18 -18.73
C PRO A 39 34.59 41.88 -18.40
N THR A 40 34.42 43.11 -18.91
CA THR A 40 33.23 43.94 -18.69
C THR A 40 31.99 43.40 -19.40
N GLU A 41 32.16 42.60 -20.45
CA GLU A 41 31.11 41.86 -21.16
C GLU A 41 31.51 40.38 -21.30
N MET A 42 30.61 39.46 -20.95
CA MET A 42 30.77 38.02 -21.12
C MET A 42 29.74 37.41 -22.07
N LYS A 43 30.17 36.47 -22.91
CA LYS A 43 29.27 35.64 -23.71
C LYS A 43 28.91 34.38 -22.93
N ILE A 44 27.63 34.19 -22.66
CA ILE A 44 27.16 33.03 -21.91
C ILE A 44 26.25 32.15 -22.75
N THR A 45 26.16 30.86 -22.40
CA THR A 45 25.16 29.95 -22.97
C THR A 45 24.40 29.19 -21.89
N SER A 46 23.24 28.66 -22.25
CA SER A 46 22.41 27.80 -21.41
C SER A 46 21.53 26.91 -22.28
N TRP A 47 20.79 25.98 -21.70
CA TRP A 47 19.84 25.10 -22.39
C TRP A 47 18.42 25.26 -21.84
N ASN A 48 17.40 24.67 -22.48
CA ASN A 48 16.06 24.65 -21.91
C ASN A 48 15.89 23.43 -20.98
N ASP A 49 15.87 23.72 -19.68
CA ASP A 49 15.82 22.80 -18.54
C ASP A 49 15.12 23.44 -17.34
N MET A 50 13.90 23.94 -17.53
CA MET A 50 13.08 24.52 -16.46
C MET A 50 12.80 23.46 -15.35
N PRO A 51 12.90 23.79 -14.05
CA PRO A 51 13.13 25.11 -13.45
C PRO A 51 14.61 25.52 -13.27
N PHE A 52 15.57 24.63 -13.56
CA PHE A 52 17.01 24.87 -13.34
C PHE A 52 17.54 26.07 -14.13
N SER A 53 17.32 26.05 -15.45
CA SER A 53 17.83 27.03 -16.40
C SER A 53 17.04 26.93 -17.70
N GLY A 54 16.58 28.05 -18.26
CA GLY A 54 15.87 28.10 -19.53
C GLY A 54 16.22 29.34 -20.33
N LEU A 55 16.18 29.24 -21.65
CA LEU A 55 16.30 30.38 -22.56
C LEU A 55 14.93 30.66 -23.18
N VAL A 56 14.38 31.84 -22.89
CA VAL A 56 13.09 32.29 -23.43
C VAL A 56 13.33 33.50 -24.32
N LYS A 57 12.61 33.60 -25.43
CA LYS A 57 12.70 34.74 -26.33
C LYS A 57 11.58 35.74 -26.02
N GLU A 58 11.93 36.91 -25.50
CA GLU A 58 10.99 37.97 -25.16
C GLU A 58 11.30 39.20 -26.02
N ASN A 59 10.30 39.78 -26.69
CA ASN A 59 10.44 40.98 -27.53
C ASN A 59 11.58 40.94 -28.58
N GLY A 60 12.01 39.74 -28.99
CA GLY A 60 13.09 39.55 -29.95
C GLY A 60 14.46 39.22 -29.34
N THR A 61 14.70 39.57 -28.08
CA THR A 61 15.93 39.26 -27.34
C THR A 61 15.82 37.93 -26.59
N TRP A 62 16.97 37.33 -26.26
CA TRP A 62 17.03 36.14 -25.43
C TRP A 62 17.15 36.54 -23.96
N VAL A 63 16.25 36.03 -23.14
CA VAL A 63 16.19 36.24 -21.69
C VAL A 63 16.37 34.90 -21.00
N GLY A 64 17.28 34.86 -20.02
CA GLY A 64 17.50 33.69 -19.18
C GLY A 64 16.46 33.60 -18.06
N LYS A 65 15.93 32.39 -17.82
CA LYS A 65 14.98 32.10 -16.73
C LYS A 65 15.41 30.87 -15.94
N GLY A 66 14.83 30.69 -14.74
CA GLY A 66 15.24 29.65 -13.80
C GLY A 66 16.40 30.08 -12.91
N TYR A 67 16.63 29.36 -11.82
CA TYR A 67 17.50 29.84 -10.74
C TYR A 67 18.99 29.92 -11.12
N ALA A 68 19.45 29.22 -12.17
CA ALA A 68 20.81 29.43 -12.70
C ALA A 68 21.06 30.90 -13.12
N PHE A 69 20.06 31.56 -13.70
CA PHE A 69 20.16 32.96 -14.13
C PHE A 69 20.03 33.93 -12.96
N TYR A 70 19.27 33.59 -11.92
CA TYR A 70 19.27 34.36 -10.66
C TYR A 70 20.65 34.33 -9.98
N LEU A 71 21.30 33.17 -9.94
CA LEU A 71 22.68 33.06 -9.43
C LEU A 71 23.67 33.86 -10.30
N LEU A 72 23.51 33.86 -11.62
CA LEU A 72 24.30 34.69 -12.52
C LEU A 72 24.07 36.18 -12.26
N GLU A 73 22.83 36.62 -12.03
CA GLU A 73 22.52 38.02 -11.75
C GLU A 73 23.24 38.50 -10.48
N LEU A 74 23.22 37.70 -9.40
CA LEU A 74 23.99 37.94 -8.18
C LEU A 74 25.51 38.00 -8.43
N LEU A 75 26.04 37.12 -9.30
CA LEU A 75 27.45 37.18 -9.70
C LEU A 75 27.75 38.47 -10.49
N SER A 76 26.88 38.86 -11.41
CA SER A 76 27.05 40.05 -12.25
C SER A 76 27.04 41.34 -11.43
N SER A 77 26.16 41.44 -10.41
CA SER A 77 26.12 42.58 -9.50
C SER A 77 27.31 42.63 -8.52
N LYS A 78 27.90 41.48 -8.19
CA LYS A 78 29.03 41.42 -7.24
C LYS A 78 30.38 41.59 -7.92
N LEU A 79 30.51 41.14 -9.16
CA LEU A 79 31.74 41.17 -9.95
C LEU A 79 31.73 42.27 -11.04
N ASN A 80 30.64 43.03 -11.15
CA ASN A 80 30.46 44.19 -12.05
C ASN A 80 30.73 43.87 -13.54
N PHE A 81 30.17 42.77 -14.04
CA PHE A 81 30.21 42.43 -15.47
C PHE A 81 28.81 42.42 -16.09
N THR A 82 28.74 42.72 -17.39
CA THR A 82 27.54 42.54 -18.22
C THR A 82 27.63 41.24 -19.01
N TYR A 83 26.52 40.72 -19.53
CA TYR A 83 26.55 39.47 -20.29
C TYR A 83 25.59 39.46 -21.49
N THR A 84 25.96 38.69 -22.52
CA THR A 84 25.15 38.45 -23.72
C THR A 84 24.89 36.95 -23.91
N ILE A 85 23.63 36.58 -24.15
CA ILE A 85 23.19 35.18 -24.26
C ILE A 85 23.35 34.68 -25.69
N VAL A 86 24.14 33.62 -25.86
CA VAL A 86 24.32 32.86 -27.10
C VAL A 86 23.58 31.52 -26.97
N PRO A 87 22.42 31.32 -27.63
CA PRO A 87 21.68 30.07 -27.56
C PRO A 87 22.40 28.94 -28.32
N PRO A 88 22.36 27.69 -27.82
CA PRO A 88 22.90 26.53 -28.53
C PRO A 88 22.01 26.14 -29.70
N LYS A 89 22.60 25.57 -30.75
CA LYS A 89 21.85 25.07 -31.94
C LYS A 89 20.83 23.98 -31.59
N GLN A 90 21.03 23.27 -30.48
CA GLN A 90 20.18 22.19 -29.97
C GLN A 90 20.28 22.20 -28.44
N HIS A 91 19.16 22.06 -27.71
CA HIS A 91 19.12 22.03 -26.24
C HIS A 91 19.52 20.65 -25.66
N ILE A 92 20.65 20.14 -26.12
CA ILE A 92 21.26 18.89 -25.67
C ILE A 92 22.65 19.16 -25.08
N LEU A 93 23.15 18.22 -24.27
CA LEU A 93 24.52 18.22 -23.79
C LEU A 93 25.48 18.19 -24.99
N GLY A 94 25.26 17.22 -25.88
CA GLY A 94 25.92 17.11 -27.18
C GLY A 94 27.34 16.58 -27.12
N ASN A 95 28.19 17.08 -28.02
CA ASN A 95 29.59 16.67 -28.21
C ASN A 95 30.39 17.84 -28.81
N SER A 96 31.60 17.61 -29.32
CA SER A 96 32.42 18.67 -29.95
C SER A 96 31.72 19.44 -31.08
N ARG A 97 30.72 18.86 -31.75
CA ARG A 97 30.06 19.43 -32.95
C ARG A 97 28.60 19.84 -32.73
N SER A 98 28.02 19.56 -31.56
CA SER A 98 26.59 19.74 -31.28
C SER A 98 26.32 20.01 -29.80
N GLY A 99 25.18 20.62 -29.50
CA GLY A 99 24.78 20.93 -28.11
C GLY A 99 25.59 22.04 -27.44
N ILE A 100 25.46 22.13 -26.11
CA ILE A 100 26.08 23.17 -25.29
C ILE A 100 27.60 23.01 -25.18
N LEU A 101 28.10 21.76 -25.20
CA LEU A 101 29.54 21.46 -25.10
C LEU A 101 30.34 21.94 -26.31
N SER A 102 29.73 21.95 -27.51
CA SER A 102 30.37 22.47 -28.72
C SER A 102 30.69 23.97 -28.61
N LEU A 103 29.83 24.78 -27.97
CA LEU A 103 30.09 26.21 -27.78
C LEU A 103 31.26 26.48 -26.83
N LEU A 104 31.39 25.68 -25.76
CA LEU A 104 32.50 25.75 -24.81
C LEU A 104 33.81 25.27 -25.44
N TYR A 105 33.77 24.17 -26.19
CA TYR A 105 34.93 23.60 -26.87
C TYR A 105 35.47 24.50 -27.99
N GLU A 106 34.57 25.11 -28.77
CA GLU A 106 34.92 26.09 -29.82
C GLU A 106 35.24 27.50 -29.27
N LYS A 107 35.24 27.68 -27.93
CA LYS A 107 35.47 28.97 -27.25
C LYS A 107 34.59 30.12 -27.77
N LYS A 108 33.35 29.81 -28.16
CA LYS A 108 32.36 30.81 -28.64
C LYS A 108 31.65 31.56 -27.50
N VAL A 109 31.75 31.03 -26.29
CA VAL A 109 31.16 31.54 -25.06
C VAL A 109 32.17 31.36 -23.93
N ASP A 110 32.18 32.28 -22.98
CA ASP A 110 33.12 32.33 -21.87
C ASP A 110 32.66 31.47 -20.69
N MET A 111 31.35 31.19 -20.61
CA MET A 111 30.71 30.39 -19.55
C MET A 111 29.40 29.75 -20.01
N ALA A 112 29.11 28.54 -19.53
CA ALA A 112 27.79 27.90 -19.61
C ALA A 112 27.09 27.98 -18.25
N VAL A 113 26.02 28.78 -18.21
CA VAL A 113 25.16 29.04 -17.05
C VAL A 113 24.00 28.06 -17.11
N ALA A 114 24.31 26.80 -16.80
CA ALA A 114 23.36 25.69 -16.73
C ALA A 114 23.88 24.68 -15.72
N PHE A 115 22.98 24.00 -15.01
CA PHE A 115 23.34 22.92 -14.09
C PHE A 115 23.72 21.66 -14.89
N LEU A 116 24.96 21.63 -15.37
CA LEU A 116 25.53 20.54 -16.17
C LEU A 116 26.07 19.44 -15.25
N PRO A 117 25.88 18.15 -15.59
CA PRO A 117 26.41 17.04 -14.80
C PRO A 117 27.94 17.01 -14.87
N ILE A 118 28.61 16.95 -13.72
CA ILE A 118 30.06 16.75 -13.64
C ILE A 118 30.35 15.28 -13.94
N LEU A 119 30.80 15.04 -15.17
CA LEU A 119 31.16 13.72 -15.67
C LEU A 119 32.64 13.74 -16.13
N PRO A 120 33.46 12.73 -15.80
CA PRO A 120 34.87 12.68 -16.21
C PRO A 120 35.06 12.89 -17.72
N GLU A 121 34.12 12.39 -18.51
CA GLU A 121 34.15 12.36 -19.98
C GLU A 121 33.80 13.70 -20.62
N LEU A 122 33.33 14.66 -19.81
CA LEU A 122 33.08 16.04 -20.25
C LEU A 122 34.29 16.95 -20.02
N ARG A 123 35.24 16.52 -19.18
CA ARG A 123 36.49 17.27 -18.90
C ARG A 123 37.40 17.44 -20.12
N LYS A 124 37.20 16.66 -21.19
CA LYS A 124 37.85 16.85 -22.51
C LYS A 124 37.25 17.99 -23.35
N TYR A 125 36.11 18.57 -22.92
CA TYR A 125 35.41 19.63 -23.64
C TYR A 125 35.32 20.94 -22.84
N CYS A 126 35.23 20.86 -21.52
CA CYS A 126 35.08 22.00 -20.64
C CYS A 126 35.68 21.74 -19.24
N THR A 127 36.07 22.80 -18.54
CA THR A 127 36.36 22.75 -17.10
C THR A 127 35.09 23.08 -16.33
N PHE A 128 34.85 22.43 -15.19
CA PHE A 128 33.66 22.65 -14.36
C PHE A 128 33.93 23.65 -13.23
N SER A 129 32.88 24.37 -12.82
CA SER A 129 32.90 25.13 -11.57
C SER A 129 32.95 24.22 -10.35
N THR A 130 32.98 24.83 -9.17
CA THR A 130 32.63 24.14 -7.92
C THR A 130 31.23 23.51 -8.01
N THR A 131 31.03 22.43 -7.24
CA THR A 131 29.75 21.70 -7.19
C THR A 131 28.66 22.59 -6.60
N LEU A 132 27.64 22.91 -7.40
CA LEU A 132 26.54 23.77 -6.99
C LEU A 132 25.40 22.98 -6.36
N GLU A 133 25.15 21.77 -6.88
CA GLU A 133 24.03 20.94 -6.48
C GLU A 133 24.32 19.45 -6.72
N GLN A 134 23.72 18.58 -5.93
CA GLN A 134 23.63 17.14 -6.19
C GLN A 134 22.22 16.79 -6.69
N SER A 135 22.13 16.13 -7.85
CA SER A 135 20.88 15.72 -8.47
C SER A 135 20.78 14.19 -8.58
N GLU A 136 19.59 13.68 -8.30
CA GLU A 136 19.25 12.26 -8.30
C GLU A 136 18.36 11.96 -9.51
N LEU A 137 18.80 11.06 -10.38
CA LEU A 137 17.98 10.51 -11.46
C LEU A 137 17.05 9.45 -10.88
N THR A 138 15.74 9.62 -11.00
CA THR A 138 14.71 8.68 -10.51
C THR A 138 13.70 8.38 -11.61
N ALA A 139 12.76 7.48 -11.35
CA ALA A 139 11.69 7.12 -12.29
C ALA A 139 10.33 7.63 -11.80
N LEU A 140 9.62 8.36 -12.66
CA LEU A 140 8.20 8.67 -12.51
C LEU A 140 7.37 7.50 -13.04
N MET A 141 6.38 7.09 -12.25
CA MET A 141 5.41 6.06 -12.64
C MET A 141 3.99 6.45 -12.25
N LYS A 142 3.01 5.76 -12.85
CA LYS A 142 1.60 5.86 -12.44
C LYS A 142 1.46 5.24 -11.06
N ARG A 143 0.78 5.93 -10.14
CA ARG A 143 0.51 5.40 -8.80
C ARG A 143 -0.30 4.12 -8.95
N PRO A 144 0.13 2.98 -8.37
CA PRO A 144 -0.71 1.79 -8.34
C PRO A 144 -2.03 2.16 -7.67
N GLN A 145 -3.14 1.66 -8.20
CA GLN A 145 -4.40 1.74 -7.47
C GLN A 145 -4.23 1.04 -6.12
N GLU A 146 -4.92 1.52 -5.11
CA GLU A 146 -4.91 0.91 -3.77
C GLU A 146 -5.09 -0.61 -3.91
N SER A 147 -4.20 -1.40 -3.30
CA SER A 147 -4.19 -2.87 -3.36
C SER A 147 -5.35 -3.47 -2.57
N ALA A 148 -6.57 -3.12 -2.97
CA ALA A 148 -7.86 -3.68 -2.58
C ALA A 148 -8.06 -5.08 -3.18
N THR A 149 -7.03 -5.93 -3.06
CA THR A 149 -7.16 -7.35 -3.33
C THR A 149 -8.17 -7.92 -2.34
N GLY A 150 -9.34 -8.37 -2.83
CA GLY A 150 -10.42 -8.93 -2.01
C GLY A 150 -10.03 -10.15 -1.16
N SER A 151 -8.82 -10.68 -1.35
CA SER A 151 -8.14 -11.64 -0.47
C SER A 151 -7.67 -11.07 0.88
N GLY A 152 -7.88 -9.77 1.16
CA GLY A 152 -7.47 -9.12 2.42
C GLY A 152 -8.00 -9.77 3.70
N LEU A 153 -9.03 -10.61 3.60
CA LEU A 153 -9.60 -11.40 4.70
C LEU A 153 -8.78 -12.67 5.02
N LEU A 154 -8.05 -13.21 4.04
CA LEU A 154 -7.14 -14.35 4.21
C LEU A 154 -5.70 -13.90 4.49
N ALA A 155 -5.34 -12.68 4.12
CA ALA A 155 -4.03 -12.07 4.37
C ALA A 155 -3.51 -12.01 5.83
N PRO A 156 -4.35 -11.99 6.90
CA PRO A 156 -3.85 -11.90 8.28
C PRO A 156 -3.02 -13.09 8.78
N PHE A 157 -3.11 -14.23 8.09
CA PHE A 157 -2.35 -15.45 8.36
C PHE A 157 -1.68 -15.97 7.08
N ASP A 158 -0.45 -16.47 7.21
CA ASP A 158 0.25 -17.14 6.11
C ASP A 158 -0.45 -18.47 5.73
N GLN A 159 -0.24 -18.92 4.49
CA GLN A 159 -0.76 -20.19 3.98
C GLN A 159 -0.39 -21.37 4.88
N THR A 160 0.82 -21.36 5.45
CA THR A 160 1.28 -22.39 6.40
C THR A 160 0.39 -22.44 7.64
N VAL A 161 0.00 -21.29 8.17
CA VAL A 161 -0.85 -21.19 9.37
C VAL A 161 -2.29 -21.64 9.04
N TRP A 162 -2.82 -21.26 7.88
CA TRP A 162 -4.13 -21.74 7.42
C TRP A 162 -4.20 -23.27 7.30
N LEU A 163 -3.15 -23.90 6.75
CA LEU A 163 -3.05 -25.36 6.66
C LEU A 163 -2.97 -26.02 8.05
N LEU A 164 -2.23 -25.43 9.00
CA LEU A 164 -2.17 -25.92 10.38
C LEU A 164 -3.51 -25.78 11.12
N VAL A 165 -4.28 -24.71 10.88
CA VAL A 165 -5.64 -24.56 11.43
C VAL A 165 -6.56 -25.64 10.88
N LEU A 166 -6.56 -25.90 9.57
CA LEU A 166 -7.34 -26.99 8.96
C LEU A 166 -6.94 -28.35 9.51
N ALA A 167 -5.64 -28.62 9.65
CA ALA A 167 -5.13 -29.85 10.25
C ALA A 167 -5.57 -30.00 11.72
N SER A 168 -5.60 -28.93 12.51
CA SER A 168 -6.07 -28.96 13.90
C SER A 168 -7.53 -29.39 14.01
N VAL A 169 -8.42 -28.90 13.14
CA VAL A 169 -9.85 -29.27 13.15
C VAL A 169 -10.05 -30.76 12.84
N VAL A 170 -9.30 -31.28 11.86
CA VAL A 170 -9.37 -32.70 11.44
C VAL A 170 -8.77 -33.63 12.50
N THR A 171 -7.79 -33.18 13.28
CA THR A 171 -7.07 -34.02 14.27
C THR A 171 -7.68 -33.98 15.67
N VAL A 172 -8.16 -32.83 16.16
CA VAL A 172 -8.71 -32.71 17.51
C VAL A 172 -10.02 -33.49 17.68
N GLY A 173 -10.86 -33.57 16.65
CA GLY A 173 -12.10 -34.36 16.69
C GLY A 173 -11.86 -35.86 16.99
N PRO A 174 -11.00 -36.55 16.23
CA PRO A 174 -10.53 -37.90 16.56
C PRO A 174 -9.85 -38.01 17.93
N VAL A 175 -9.04 -37.05 18.35
CA VAL A 175 -8.41 -37.06 19.69
C VAL A 175 -9.47 -37.04 20.80
N ILE A 176 -10.48 -36.17 20.71
CA ILE A 176 -11.61 -36.13 21.66
C ILE A 176 -12.35 -37.48 21.68
N TYR A 177 -12.63 -38.05 20.51
CA TYR A 177 -13.29 -39.36 20.39
C TYR A 177 -12.48 -40.50 21.03
N VAL A 178 -11.17 -40.55 20.78
CA VAL A 178 -10.27 -41.56 21.38
C VAL A 178 -10.18 -41.38 22.88
N PHE A 179 -10.03 -40.15 23.39
CA PHE A 179 -10.00 -39.88 24.83
C PHE A 179 -11.31 -40.29 25.53
N ALA A 180 -12.47 -39.92 24.98
CA ALA A 180 -13.77 -40.30 25.52
C ALA A 180 -13.98 -41.83 25.51
N THR A 181 -13.61 -42.50 24.41
CA THR A 181 -13.72 -43.97 24.28
C THR A 181 -12.78 -44.69 25.24
N PHE A 182 -11.55 -44.22 25.40
CA PHE A 182 -10.56 -44.78 26.32
C PHE A 182 -11.01 -44.61 27.78
N ARG A 183 -11.55 -43.43 28.12
CA ARG A 183 -12.23 -43.16 29.40
C ARG A 183 -13.35 -44.16 29.66
N SER A 184 -14.36 -44.27 28.80
CA SER A 184 -15.53 -45.13 29.06
C SER A 184 -15.11 -46.60 29.31
N LYS A 185 -14.10 -47.10 28.56
CA LYS A 185 -13.50 -48.42 28.77
C LYS A 185 -12.77 -48.58 30.11
N LEU A 186 -12.04 -47.55 30.56
CA LEU A 186 -11.29 -47.58 31.83
C LEU A 186 -12.20 -47.63 33.06
N TRP A 187 -13.23 -46.78 33.10
CA TRP A 187 -14.11 -46.64 34.27
C TRP A 187 -15.36 -47.54 34.21
N LYS A 188 -15.57 -48.29 33.12
CA LYS A 188 -16.71 -49.21 32.93
C LYS A 188 -18.07 -48.53 33.09
N GLU A 189 -18.17 -47.27 32.68
CA GLU A 189 -19.42 -46.51 32.57
C GLU A 189 -19.84 -46.49 31.09
N PRO A 190 -20.69 -47.44 30.63
CA PRO A 190 -20.99 -47.59 29.21
C PRO A 190 -21.94 -46.52 28.66
N ASP A 191 -22.68 -45.80 29.52
CA ASP A 191 -23.71 -44.85 29.12
C ASP A 191 -23.31 -43.37 29.26
N THR A 192 -22.20 -43.08 29.96
CA THR A 192 -21.65 -41.72 30.04
C THR A 192 -20.67 -41.49 28.89
N GLU A 193 -21.00 -40.56 27.99
CA GLU A 193 -20.10 -40.01 26.95
C GLU A 193 -19.89 -40.85 25.66
N ASN A 194 -20.92 -41.58 25.20
CA ASN A 194 -20.93 -42.23 23.87
C ASN A 194 -21.03 -41.23 22.71
N TYR A 195 -19.94 -40.50 22.42
CA TYR A 195 -19.87 -39.59 21.27
C TYR A 195 -19.50 -40.33 19.98
N ASN A 196 -20.23 -40.05 18.89
CA ASN A 196 -19.83 -40.51 17.55
C ASN A 196 -18.66 -39.64 17.02
N LEU A 197 -17.73 -40.23 16.27
CA LEU A 197 -16.58 -39.55 15.67
C LEU A 197 -17.01 -38.30 14.88
N PHE A 198 -18.07 -38.42 14.06
CA PHE A 198 -18.61 -37.29 13.29
C PHE A 198 -19.11 -36.16 14.20
N SER A 199 -19.75 -36.50 15.33
CA SER A 199 -20.23 -35.51 16.30
C SER A 199 -19.06 -34.80 16.99
N CYS A 200 -17.96 -35.49 17.29
CA CYS A 200 -16.73 -34.88 17.81
C CYS A 200 -16.08 -33.92 16.80
N VAL A 201 -15.97 -34.32 15.53
CA VAL A 201 -15.45 -33.43 14.46
C VAL A 201 -16.38 -32.22 14.26
N TRP A 202 -17.69 -32.43 14.27
CA TRP A 202 -18.68 -31.35 14.18
C TRP A 202 -18.61 -30.39 15.38
N PHE A 203 -18.34 -30.89 16.58
CA PHE A 203 -18.10 -30.07 17.78
C PHE A 203 -16.87 -29.16 17.59
N VAL A 204 -15.75 -29.73 17.15
CA VAL A 204 -14.48 -29.00 16.90
C VAL A 204 -14.65 -27.93 15.81
N TYR A 205 -15.37 -28.26 14.73
CA TYR A 205 -15.68 -27.33 13.65
C TYR A 205 -16.62 -26.19 14.10
N SER A 206 -17.72 -26.51 14.77
CA SER A 206 -18.72 -25.52 15.22
C SER A 206 -18.14 -24.56 16.26
N SER A 207 -17.35 -25.09 17.20
CA SER A 207 -16.69 -24.27 18.22
C SER A 207 -15.65 -23.31 17.63
N LEU A 208 -14.92 -23.69 16.57
CA LEU A 208 -14.04 -22.78 15.83
C LEU A 208 -14.81 -21.59 15.23
N LEU A 209 -16.03 -21.85 14.71
CA LEU A 209 -16.95 -20.83 14.22
C LEU A 209 -17.67 -20.04 15.34
N LYS A 210 -17.32 -20.28 16.62
CA LYS A 210 -17.99 -19.73 17.81
C LYS A 210 -19.49 -20.07 17.90
N GLN A 211 -19.90 -21.15 17.26
CA GLN A 211 -21.26 -21.66 17.29
C GLN A 211 -21.43 -22.72 18.39
N GLY A 212 -22.55 -22.65 19.12
CA GLY A 212 -22.91 -23.65 20.14
C GLY A 212 -23.20 -25.02 19.55
N THR A 213 -23.02 -26.06 20.35
CA THR A 213 -23.15 -27.47 19.95
C THR A 213 -24.03 -28.26 20.91
N ASN A 214 -24.63 -29.35 20.45
CA ASN A 214 -25.49 -30.21 21.26
C ASN A 214 -24.73 -31.25 22.11
N ILE A 215 -23.39 -31.22 22.13
CA ILE A 215 -22.56 -32.09 22.97
C ILE A 215 -22.28 -31.38 24.30
N ILE A 216 -22.54 -32.07 25.41
CA ILE A 216 -22.35 -31.57 26.78
C ILE A 216 -21.39 -32.53 27.50
N ALA A 217 -20.25 -32.02 27.95
CA ALA A 217 -19.30 -32.80 28.74
C ALA A 217 -19.83 -33.04 30.16
N THR A 218 -20.11 -34.31 30.48
CA THR A 218 -20.61 -34.71 31.80
C THR A 218 -19.48 -34.82 32.83
N THR A 219 -18.27 -35.15 32.40
CA THR A 219 -17.13 -35.48 33.27
C THR A 219 -16.07 -34.38 33.29
N ASP A 220 -15.37 -34.21 34.40
CA ASP A 220 -14.39 -33.12 34.54
C ASP A 220 -13.18 -33.25 33.61
N SER A 221 -12.74 -34.47 33.29
CA SER A 221 -11.65 -34.68 32.32
C SER A 221 -12.01 -34.22 30.90
N THR A 222 -13.25 -34.48 30.45
CA THR A 222 -13.73 -34.03 29.13
C THR A 222 -14.04 -32.54 29.13
N ARG A 223 -14.50 -31.97 30.25
CA ARG A 223 -14.63 -30.51 30.43
C ARG A 223 -13.28 -29.79 30.32
N ILE A 224 -12.21 -30.33 30.92
CA ILE A 224 -10.85 -29.76 30.79
C ILE A 224 -10.40 -29.81 29.32
N LEU A 225 -10.62 -30.92 28.61
CA LEU A 225 -10.28 -31.07 27.19
C LEU A 225 -11.06 -30.09 26.29
N PHE A 226 -12.33 -29.82 26.61
CA PHE A 226 -13.13 -28.81 25.90
C PHE A 226 -12.66 -27.39 26.24
N ALA A 227 -12.33 -27.12 27.50
CA ALA A 227 -11.83 -25.82 27.93
C ALA A 227 -10.48 -25.45 27.28
N THR A 228 -9.54 -26.40 27.16
CA THR A 228 -8.26 -26.15 26.46
C THR A 228 -8.49 -25.87 24.96
N TRP A 229 -9.40 -26.60 24.31
CA TRP A 229 -9.79 -26.33 22.93
C TRP A 229 -10.47 -24.95 22.76
N TRP A 230 -11.35 -24.56 23.68
CA TRP A 230 -11.97 -23.23 23.67
C TRP A 230 -10.97 -22.10 23.92
N ILE A 231 -10.00 -22.28 24.81
CA ILE A 231 -8.90 -21.33 25.02
C ILE A 231 -8.07 -21.18 23.73
N PHE A 232 -7.75 -22.28 23.05
CA PHE A 232 -7.05 -22.26 21.77
C PHE A 232 -7.83 -21.46 20.70
N ILE A 233 -9.13 -21.70 20.54
CA ILE A 233 -9.99 -20.93 19.59
C ILE A 233 -10.06 -19.46 19.98
N LEU A 234 -10.18 -19.14 21.28
CA LEU A 234 -10.22 -17.76 21.76
C LEU A 234 -8.94 -17.03 21.36
N ILE A 235 -7.77 -17.61 21.64
CA ILE A 235 -6.45 -17.08 21.29
C ILE A 235 -6.32 -16.92 19.76
N LEU A 236 -6.61 -17.98 18.99
CA LEU A 236 -6.50 -17.98 17.52
C LEU A 236 -7.39 -16.90 16.89
N THR A 237 -8.66 -16.81 17.31
CA THR A 237 -9.60 -15.83 16.75
C THR A 237 -9.29 -14.41 17.22
N SER A 238 -8.76 -14.22 18.43
CA SER A 238 -8.26 -12.93 18.90
C SER A 238 -7.11 -12.42 18.04
N PHE A 239 -6.08 -13.25 17.81
CA PHE A 239 -4.96 -12.91 16.92
C PHE A 239 -5.41 -12.66 15.48
N TYR A 240 -6.34 -13.47 14.95
CA TYR A 240 -6.93 -13.20 13.63
C TYR A 240 -7.57 -11.81 13.58
N THR A 241 -8.41 -11.46 14.56
CA THR A 241 -9.07 -10.15 14.60
C THR A 241 -8.07 -9.00 14.76
N ALA A 242 -7.03 -9.15 15.59
CA ALA A 242 -6.00 -8.12 15.77
C ALA A 242 -5.17 -7.90 14.51
N ASN A 243 -4.74 -8.97 13.83
CA ASN A 243 -3.99 -8.86 12.59
C ASN A 243 -4.85 -8.32 11.45
N LEU A 244 -6.14 -8.71 11.39
CA LEU A 244 -7.09 -8.17 10.42
C LEU A 244 -7.34 -6.67 10.64
N THR A 245 -7.56 -6.22 11.88
CA THR A 245 -7.73 -4.78 12.15
C THR A 245 -6.46 -3.99 11.84
N ALA A 246 -5.27 -4.52 12.15
CA ALA A 246 -4.00 -3.90 11.78
C ALA A 246 -3.83 -3.80 10.24
N PHE A 247 -4.19 -4.84 9.49
CA PHE A 247 -4.14 -4.84 8.02
C PHE A 247 -5.15 -3.85 7.41
N LEU A 248 -6.38 -3.81 7.93
CA LEU A 248 -7.43 -2.90 7.44
C LEU A 248 -7.18 -1.43 7.79
N THR A 249 -6.48 -1.16 8.89
CA THR A 249 -6.11 0.22 9.30
C THR A 249 -4.81 0.72 8.67
N ARG A 250 -3.93 -0.17 8.19
CA ARG A 250 -2.69 0.18 7.48
C ARG A 250 -2.76 -0.17 5.99
N PRO A 251 -3.29 0.71 5.11
CA PRO A 251 -3.25 0.50 3.67
C PRO A 251 -1.81 0.52 3.17
N GLN A 252 -1.25 -0.67 2.86
CA GLN A 252 0.11 -0.78 2.34
C GLN A 252 0.13 -0.61 0.82
N PHE A 253 0.57 0.56 0.36
CA PHE A 253 0.87 0.80 -1.05
C PHE A 253 2.20 0.12 -1.42
N THR A 254 2.13 -1.12 -1.91
CA THR A 254 3.29 -1.78 -2.51
C THR A 254 3.55 -1.18 -3.90
N LEU A 255 4.59 -0.35 -4.02
CA LEU A 255 5.06 0.11 -5.32
C LEU A 255 5.47 -1.09 -6.18
N PRO A 256 5.13 -1.10 -7.48
CA PRO A 256 5.57 -2.17 -8.38
C PRO A 256 7.08 -2.12 -8.63
N ILE A 257 7.73 -0.98 -8.40
CA ILE A 257 9.14 -0.74 -8.69
C ILE A 257 9.72 0.15 -7.58
N ASN A 258 10.73 -0.35 -6.87
CA ASN A 258 11.46 0.43 -5.85
C ASN A 258 12.88 0.77 -6.30
N SER A 259 13.45 -0.01 -7.23
CA SER A 259 14.84 0.04 -7.65
C SER A 259 15.04 -0.17 -9.15
N VAL A 260 16.23 0.16 -9.65
CA VAL A 260 16.67 -0.16 -11.02
C VAL A 260 16.54 -1.66 -11.32
N GLN A 261 16.87 -2.51 -10.35
CA GLN A 261 16.81 -3.97 -10.48
C GLN A 261 15.36 -4.45 -10.70
N ASP A 262 14.36 -3.79 -10.12
CA ASP A 262 12.95 -4.09 -10.35
C ASP A 262 12.52 -3.74 -11.78
N ILE A 263 13.00 -2.61 -12.32
CA ILE A 263 12.76 -2.22 -13.72
C ILE A 263 13.28 -3.31 -14.66
N MET A 264 14.47 -3.85 -14.40
CA MET A 264 15.08 -4.91 -15.21
C MET A 264 14.32 -6.23 -15.07
N ARG A 265 14.15 -6.72 -13.84
CA ARG A 265 13.53 -8.03 -13.56
C ARG A 265 12.09 -8.12 -14.03
N LYS A 266 11.34 -7.01 -13.99
CA LYS A 266 9.93 -6.96 -14.40
C LYS A 266 9.75 -6.46 -15.85
N GLY A 267 10.84 -6.12 -16.55
CA GLY A 267 10.81 -5.73 -17.97
C GLY A 267 10.05 -4.43 -18.26
N PHE A 268 10.01 -3.49 -17.30
CA PHE A 268 9.28 -2.23 -17.50
C PHE A 268 9.97 -1.34 -18.52
N GLN A 269 9.24 -1.00 -19.60
CA GLN A 269 9.75 -0.11 -20.63
C GLN A 269 9.75 1.34 -20.17
N TRP A 270 10.80 2.07 -20.54
CA TRP A 270 11.04 3.42 -20.05
C TRP A 270 11.50 4.43 -21.12
N VAL A 271 11.29 5.71 -20.81
CA VAL A 271 11.55 6.89 -21.67
C VAL A 271 12.36 7.93 -20.89
N THR A 272 13.17 8.72 -21.58
CA THR A 272 13.83 9.92 -21.03
C THR A 272 13.94 11.00 -22.10
N TYR A 273 14.48 12.17 -21.73
CA TYR A 273 14.81 13.23 -22.66
C TYR A 273 15.96 12.85 -23.59
N LYS A 274 15.86 13.23 -24.86
CA LYS A 274 16.99 13.12 -25.79
C LYS A 274 18.16 13.99 -25.31
N GLY A 275 19.39 13.54 -25.50
CA GLY A 275 20.62 14.32 -25.32
C GLY A 275 20.86 14.91 -23.92
N ARG A 276 20.18 14.43 -22.88
CA ARG A 276 20.47 14.74 -21.47
C ARG A 276 21.35 13.66 -20.84
N THR A 277 21.70 13.80 -19.56
CA THR A 277 22.68 12.98 -18.83
C THR A 277 22.56 11.47 -19.11
N LEU A 278 21.38 10.89 -18.95
CA LEU A 278 21.17 9.45 -19.16
C LEU A 278 21.33 9.03 -20.63
N ASP A 279 20.76 9.79 -21.57
CA ASP A 279 20.89 9.48 -23.00
C ASP A 279 22.34 9.64 -23.48
N PHE A 280 23.03 10.68 -23.01
CA PHE A 280 24.45 10.89 -23.28
C PHE A 280 25.30 9.71 -22.78
N LEU A 281 25.15 9.32 -21.51
CA LEU A 281 25.87 8.17 -20.93
C LEU A 281 25.61 6.88 -21.71
N LEU A 282 24.34 6.57 -22.02
CA LEU A 282 23.97 5.37 -22.80
C LEU A 282 24.41 5.42 -24.27
N SER A 283 24.59 6.61 -24.85
CA SER A 283 25.09 6.77 -26.22
C SER A 283 26.62 6.64 -26.32
N GLN A 284 27.32 6.94 -25.22
CA GLN A 284 28.78 7.00 -25.17
C GLN A 284 29.39 5.75 -24.50
N PHE A 285 28.63 5.05 -23.64
CA PHE A 285 29.08 3.86 -22.89
C PHE A 285 28.02 2.76 -22.86
N ASN A 286 28.43 1.55 -23.28
CA ASN A 286 27.71 0.30 -23.05
C ASN A 286 28.41 -0.58 -21.98
N ASP A 287 29.50 -0.12 -21.37
CA ASP A 287 30.44 -1.00 -20.64
C ASP A 287 30.19 -1.13 -19.12
N THR A 288 29.24 -0.38 -18.55
CA THR A 288 28.82 -0.59 -17.15
C THR A 288 27.59 -1.51 -17.12
N GLU A 289 27.67 -2.58 -16.33
CA GLU A 289 26.68 -3.68 -16.29
C GLU A 289 25.25 -3.19 -15.96
N GLU A 290 25.12 -2.17 -15.12
CA GLU A 290 23.81 -1.61 -14.73
C GLU A 290 23.21 -0.68 -15.81
N LEU A 291 24.02 0.11 -16.51
CA LEU A 291 23.54 1.00 -17.58
C LEU A 291 23.29 0.24 -18.88
N SER A 292 24.08 -0.79 -19.18
CA SER A 292 23.87 -1.66 -20.35
C SER A 292 22.59 -2.48 -20.23
N THR A 293 22.30 -3.03 -19.04
CA THR A 293 21.02 -3.70 -18.75
C THR A 293 19.84 -2.72 -18.80
N LEU A 294 19.99 -1.50 -18.26
CA LEU A 294 19.01 -0.41 -18.44
C LEU A 294 18.69 -0.13 -19.92
N ASN A 295 19.69 -0.19 -20.81
CA ASN A 295 19.51 0.04 -22.24
C ASN A 295 18.62 -1.03 -22.92
N ILE A 296 18.54 -2.26 -22.38
CA ILE A 296 17.70 -3.35 -22.92
C ILE A 296 16.21 -3.03 -22.74
N THR A 297 15.82 -2.48 -21.58
CA THR A 297 14.43 -2.11 -21.26
C THR A 297 14.01 -0.76 -21.85
N ARG A 298 14.92 -0.03 -22.49
CA ARG A 298 14.67 1.27 -23.11
C ARG A 298 13.63 1.18 -24.23
N TRP A 299 12.65 2.09 -24.26
CA TRP A 299 11.70 2.15 -25.37
C TRP A 299 12.37 2.71 -26.64
N LYS A 300 12.84 1.80 -27.51
CA LYS A 300 13.60 2.15 -28.73
C LYS A 300 12.79 3.08 -29.65
N GLY A 301 13.47 4.07 -30.22
CA GLY A 301 12.91 5.05 -31.15
C GLY A 301 12.02 6.14 -30.54
N HIS A 302 11.69 6.07 -29.24
CA HIS A 302 10.77 7.00 -28.59
C HIS A 302 11.50 7.88 -27.58
N TYR A 303 11.71 9.15 -27.93
CA TYR A 303 12.32 10.15 -27.05
C TYR A 303 11.45 11.38 -26.95
N ILE A 304 11.47 12.02 -25.78
CA ILE A 304 10.88 13.34 -25.62
C ILE A 304 11.89 14.35 -26.14
N THR A 305 11.53 14.99 -27.26
CA THR A 305 12.37 15.91 -28.05
C THR A 305 11.94 17.37 -27.93
N THR A 306 10.70 17.62 -27.52
CA THR A 306 10.16 18.97 -27.30
C THR A 306 10.44 19.41 -25.86
N TYR A 307 11.41 20.32 -25.67
CA TYR A 307 11.76 20.83 -24.33
C TYR A 307 10.84 21.98 -23.86
N ASP A 308 10.11 22.63 -24.78
CA ASP A 308 9.30 23.81 -24.44
C ASP A 308 7.97 23.48 -23.75
N TYR A 309 7.42 22.27 -23.96
CA TYR A 309 6.27 21.77 -23.18
C TYR A 309 6.15 20.23 -23.15
N PRO A 310 7.13 19.50 -22.57
CA PRO A 310 7.17 18.03 -22.58
C PRO A 310 6.10 17.36 -21.70
N VAL A 311 5.45 18.09 -20.81
CA VAL A 311 4.56 17.57 -19.74
C VAL A 311 3.52 16.58 -20.28
N ASN A 312 2.83 16.95 -21.37
CA ASN A 312 1.81 16.09 -21.99
C ASN A 312 2.41 14.79 -22.57
N ALA A 313 3.63 14.83 -23.12
CA ALA A 313 4.31 13.64 -23.64
C ALA A 313 4.77 12.72 -22.50
N ILE A 314 5.25 13.28 -21.39
CA ILE A 314 5.62 12.55 -20.17
C ILE A 314 4.40 11.81 -19.62
N PHE A 315 3.31 12.53 -19.35
CA PHE A 315 2.10 11.92 -18.79
C PHE A 315 1.48 10.88 -19.73
N ASN A 316 1.42 11.15 -21.05
CA ASN A 316 0.96 10.15 -22.03
C ASN A 316 1.82 8.87 -22.05
N ALA A 317 3.13 8.95 -21.80
CA ALA A 317 3.97 7.77 -21.67
C ALA A 317 3.69 7.02 -20.36
N VAL A 318 3.61 7.75 -19.24
CA VAL A 318 3.37 7.18 -17.91
C VAL A 318 1.98 6.53 -17.79
N ASP A 319 0.96 7.13 -18.40
CA ASP A 319 -0.40 6.58 -18.46
C ASP A 319 -0.51 5.31 -19.33
N ARG A 320 0.43 5.08 -20.25
CA ARG A 320 0.60 3.84 -21.04
C ARG A 320 1.46 2.79 -20.32
N ASN A 321 1.53 2.85 -18.98
CA ASN A 321 2.33 1.98 -18.12
C ASN A 321 3.83 1.94 -18.51
N LYS A 322 4.39 3.07 -18.95
CA LYS A 322 5.83 3.27 -19.12
C LYS A 322 6.39 4.06 -17.96
N LEU A 323 7.70 4.00 -17.77
CA LEU A 323 8.40 4.85 -16.80
C LEU A 323 9.00 6.06 -17.51
N PHE A 324 9.02 7.21 -16.85
CA PHE A 324 9.77 8.36 -17.31
C PHE A 324 10.95 8.61 -16.37
N LEU A 325 12.18 8.49 -16.87
CA LEU A 325 13.40 8.73 -16.10
C LEU A 325 13.79 10.20 -16.22
N GLY A 326 13.85 10.87 -15.08
CA GLY A 326 14.13 12.29 -14.94
C GLY A 326 14.68 12.61 -13.56
N GLU A 327 15.09 13.86 -13.36
CA GLU A 327 15.70 14.29 -12.10
C GLU A 327 14.65 14.50 -11.01
N ASN A 328 14.93 14.05 -9.79
CA ASN A 328 13.99 14.02 -8.67
C ASN A 328 13.32 15.40 -8.43
N HIS A 329 14.10 16.48 -8.43
CA HIS A 329 13.57 17.86 -8.29
C HIS A 329 12.60 18.26 -9.42
N TYR A 330 12.91 17.90 -10.67
CA TYR A 330 12.03 18.15 -11.82
C TYR A 330 10.75 17.30 -11.73
N LEU A 331 10.86 16.03 -11.36
CA LEU A 331 9.72 15.13 -11.18
C LEU A 331 8.80 15.59 -10.03
N GLN A 332 9.36 16.10 -8.93
CA GLN A 332 8.59 16.70 -7.84
C GLN A 332 7.81 17.93 -8.30
N SER A 333 8.45 18.80 -9.09
CA SER A 333 7.82 20.00 -9.66
C SER A 333 6.66 19.62 -10.60
N LEU A 334 6.86 18.65 -11.49
CA LEU A 334 5.80 18.12 -12.36
C LEU A 334 4.60 17.53 -11.60
N ILE A 335 4.86 16.74 -10.54
CA ILE A 335 3.78 16.18 -9.71
C ILE A 335 3.05 17.30 -8.96
N PHE A 336 3.77 18.34 -8.52
CA PHE A 336 3.16 19.47 -7.81
C PHE A 336 2.25 20.29 -8.74
N GLU A 337 2.71 20.66 -9.92
CA GLU A 337 1.89 21.38 -10.91
C GLU A 337 0.62 20.61 -11.30
N ASP A 338 0.76 19.31 -11.57
CA ASP A 338 -0.36 18.41 -11.86
C ASP A 338 -1.36 18.31 -10.69
N TYR A 339 -0.85 18.16 -9.47
CA TYR A 339 -1.67 18.13 -8.25
C TYR A 339 -2.42 19.45 -8.02
N ILE A 340 -1.78 20.60 -8.24
CA ILE A 340 -2.41 21.92 -8.14
C ILE A 340 -3.47 22.11 -9.23
N ASN A 341 -3.19 21.72 -10.48
CA ASN A 341 -4.16 21.78 -11.58
C ASN A 341 -5.40 20.91 -11.28
N LYS A 342 -5.20 19.65 -10.87
CA LYS A 342 -6.27 18.73 -10.44
C LYS A 342 -7.02 19.21 -9.18
N THR A 343 -6.37 19.98 -8.32
CA THR A 343 -7.00 20.64 -7.17
C THR A 343 -7.90 21.79 -7.60
N ARG A 344 -7.46 22.64 -8.55
CA ARG A 344 -8.29 23.70 -9.16
C ARG A 344 -9.52 23.15 -9.88
N GLN A 345 -9.44 21.92 -10.41
CA GLN A 345 -10.56 21.18 -11.02
C GLN A 345 -11.50 20.49 -10.00
N HIS A 346 -11.33 20.72 -8.70
CA HIS A 346 -12.14 20.15 -7.61
C HIS A 346 -12.25 18.61 -7.60
N LEU A 347 -11.28 17.89 -8.18
CA LEU A 347 -11.26 16.42 -8.18
C LEU A 347 -11.12 15.85 -6.76
N LYS A 348 -11.59 14.61 -6.52
CA LYS A 348 -11.39 13.88 -5.25
C LYS A 348 -9.89 13.56 -5.04
N HIS A 349 -9.42 13.52 -3.79
CA HIS A 349 -8.00 13.33 -3.46
C HIS A 349 -7.32 12.14 -4.17
N GLN A 350 -7.97 10.96 -4.19
CA GLN A 350 -7.50 9.78 -4.94
C GLN A 350 -7.24 10.04 -6.44
N LYS A 351 -8.01 10.96 -7.06
CA LYS A 351 -7.83 11.37 -8.47
C LYS A 351 -6.83 12.53 -8.65
N ARG A 352 -6.38 13.18 -7.57
CA ARG A 352 -5.30 14.19 -7.62
C ARG A 352 -3.94 13.51 -7.60
N CYS A 353 -3.78 12.47 -6.79
CA CYS A 353 -2.52 11.74 -6.61
C CYS A 353 -2.30 10.64 -7.66
N THR A 354 -2.27 10.97 -8.96
CA THR A 354 -2.18 9.97 -10.05
C THR A 354 -0.78 9.39 -10.27
N TYR A 355 0.27 10.09 -9.84
CA TYR A 355 1.66 9.72 -10.10
C TYR A 355 2.45 9.53 -8.79
N VAL A 356 3.61 8.91 -8.92
CA VAL A 356 4.54 8.64 -7.81
C VAL A 356 5.96 8.48 -8.35
N ILE A 357 6.95 8.90 -7.54
CA ILE A 357 8.38 8.78 -7.85
C ILE A 357 8.92 7.51 -7.19
N MET A 358 9.79 6.79 -7.88
CA MET A 358 10.55 5.66 -7.32
C MET A 358 11.43 6.14 -6.16
N PRO A 359 11.42 5.48 -4.98
CA PRO A 359 12.10 5.97 -3.79
C PRO A 359 13.63 5.95 -3.89
N ASN A 360 14.21 4.98 -4.60
CA ASN A 360 15.66 4.89 -4.76
C ASN A 360 16.12 5.59 -6.05
N ALA A 361 17.26 6.28 -5.98
CA ALA A 361 17.91 6.86 -7.16
C ALA A 361 18.51 5.76 -8.07
N ILE A 362 18.51 6.05 -9.37
CA ILE A 362 19.16 5.27 -10.44
C ILE A 362 20.63 5.67 -10.56
N LEU A 363 20.87 6.97 -10.54
CA LEU A 363 22.19 7.58 -10.65
C LEU A 363 22.17 8.88 -9.87
N VAL A 364 23.25 9.18 -9.15
CA VAL A 364 23.41 10.45 -8.44
C VAL A 364 24.58 11.19 -9.07
N THR A 365 24.34 12.43 -9.50
CA THR A 365 25.32 13.27 -10.20
C THR A 365 25.45 14.62 -9.55
N ASN A 366 26.69 15.07 -9.34
CA ASN A 366 26.95 16.45 -8.97
C ASN A 366 26.81 17.33 -10.21
N LYS A 367 26.32 18.56 -10.02
CA LYS A 367 26.11 19.54 -11.08
C LYS A 367 26.87 20.83 -10.81
N ALA A 368 27.33 21.45 -11.89
CA ALA A 368 28.13 22.67 -11.88
C ALA A 368 27.86 23.51 -13.13
N PHE A 369 28.25 24.78 -13.09
CA PHE A 369 28.46 25.56 -14.30
C PHE A 369 29.74 25.09 -15.00
N ALA A 370 29.92 25.46 -16.27
CA ALA A 370 31.10 25.05 -17.04
C ALA A 370 31.77 26.23 -17.76
N PHE A 371 33.07 26.12 -17.94
CA PHE A 371 33.93 27.09 -18.60
C PHE A 371 34.69 26.42 -19.76
N PRO A 372 35.10 27.18 -20.78
CA PRO A 372 36.06 26.70 -21.77
C PRO A 372 37.36 26.21 -21.13
N LEU A 373 38.03 25.27 -21.80
CA LEU A 373 39.32 24.74 -21.35
C LEU A 373 40.36 25.86 -21.20
N ASN A 374 41.05 25.83 -20.04
CA ASN A 374 42.02 26.82 -19.57
C ASN A 374 41.46 28.24 -19.42
N SER A 375 40.20 28.39 -19.01
CA SER A 375 39.62 29.70 -18.67
C SER A 375 40.19 30.27 -17.37
N THR A 376 40.61 31.53 -17.39
CA THR A 376 41.06 32.28 -16.21
C THR A 376 39.90 32.70 -15.29
N LEU A 377 38.66 32.65 -15.78
CA LEU A 377 37.43 33.06 -15.07
C LEU A 377 37.00 32.07 -13.98
N GLU A 378 37.45 30.82 -14.08
CA GLU A 378 37.09 29.75 -13.16
C GLU A 378 37.40 30.12 -11.69
N LYS A 379 38.63 30.56 -11.40
CA LYS A 379 39.08 30.88 -10.03
C LYS A 379 38.25 32.00 -9.35
N PRO A 380 38.07 33.20 -9.94
CA PRO A 380 37.29 34.26 -9.30
C PRO A 380 35.80 33.91 -9.18
N ILE A 381 35.21 33.24 -10.18
CA ILE A 381 33.78 32.88 -10.13
C ILE A 381 33.53 31.73 -9.15
N ASN A 382 34.41 30.72 -9.08
CA ASN A 382 34.29 29.62 -8.11
C ASN A 382 34.31 30.12 -6.67
N LYS A 383 35.11 31.15 -6.34
CA LYS A 383 35.11 31.76 -5.01
C LYS A 383 33.73 32.28 -4.62
N GLU A 384 33.04 32.95 -5.55
CA GLU A 384 31.71 33.50 -5.28
C GLU A 384 30.60 32.44 -5.34
N LEU A 385 30.71 31.46 -6.23
CA LEU A 385 29.81 30.30 -6.24
C LEU A 385 29.87 29.49 -4.92
N MET A 386 31.06 29.32 -4.32
CA MET A 386 31.19 28.71 -3.00
C MET A 386 30.44 29.51 -1.93
N ASN A 387 30.57 30.84 -1.91
CA ASN A 387 29.82 31.69 -0.98
C ASN A 387 28.29 31.52 -1.14
N LEU A 388 27.79 31.32 -2.37
CA LEU A 388 26.36 31.07 -2.64
C LEU A 388 25.89 29.65 -2.23
N VAL A 389 26.78 28.66 -2.28
CA VAL A 389 26.53 27.30 -1.75
C VAL A 389 26.51 27.33 -0.21
N GLU A 390 27.53 27.93 0.42
CA GLU A 390 27.71 27.99 1.87
C GLU A 390 26.61 28.80 2.58
N SER A 391 26.17 29.91 1.98
CA SER A 391 25.01 30.69 2.45
C SER A 391 23.66 29.99 2.24
N GLY A 392 23.63 28.87 1.51
CA GLY A 392 22.41 28.09 1.27
C GLY A 392 21.45 28.69 0.24
N ILE A 393 21.83 29.76 -0.47
CA ILE A 393 20.97 30.45 -1.46
C ILE A 393 20.52 29.48 -2.56
N ILE A 394 21.42 28.64 -3.08
CA ILE A 394 21.09 27.63 -4.11
C ILE A 394 20.05 26.63 -3.59
N LYS A 395 20.20 26.19 -2.33
CA LYS A 395 19.26 25.27 -1.68
C LYS A 395 17.90 25.92 -1.43
N HIS A 396 17.87 27.22 -1.12
CA HIS A 396 16.63 27.97 -0.97
C HIS A 396 15.88 28.10 -2.30
N GLU A 397 16.52 28.58 -3.36
CA GLU A 397 15.89 28.76 -4.67
C GLU A 397 15.39 27.41 -5.26
N LYS A 398 16.14 26.32 -5.09
CA LYS A 398 15.69 24.97 -5.46
C LYS A 398 14.38 24.54 -4.76
N LEU A 399 14.14 24.99 -3.54
CA LEU A 399 12.97 24.58 -2.73
C LEU A 399 11.83 25.61 -2.74
N LYS A 400 12.04 26.79 -3.33
CA LYS A 400 11.15 27.96 -3.29
C LYS A 400 9.75 27.70 -3.84
N ASP A 401 9.67 27.01 -4.98
CA ASP A 401 8.41 26.69 -5.66
C ASP A 401 7.83 25.31 -5.26
N LEU A 402 8.49 24.60 -4.33
CA LEU A 402 8.08 23.29 -3.84
C LEU A 402 7.48 23.37 -2.43
N PRO A 403 6.45 22.57 -2.11
CA PRO A 403 5.91 22.51 -0.75
C PRO A 403 6.89 21.83 0.21
N ILE A 404 6.93 22.32 1.45
CA ILE A 404 7.76 21.76 2.54
C ILE A 404 7.34 20.30 2.87
N ALA A 405 6.08 19.95 2.67
CA ALA A 405 5.54 18.61 2.90
C ALA A 405 5.48 17.79 1.61
N GLN A 406 5.80 16.50 1.69
CA GLN A 406 5.74 15.58 0.55
C GLN A 406 4.32 15.49 -0.03
N ILE A 407 4.18 15.78 -1.32
CA ILE A 407 2.91 15.69 -2.04
C ILE A 407 2.52 14.21 -2.18
N CYS A 408 1.31 13.86 -1.72
CA CYS A 408 0.74 12.53 -1.86
C CYS A 408 1.70 11.40 -1.36
N PRO A 409 2.02 11.32 -0.06
CA PRO A 409 2.93 10.30 0.47
C PRO A 409 2.48 8.87 0.12
N LEU A 410 3.44 7.94 0.13
CA LEU A 410 3.18 6.51 -0.06
C LEU A 410 2.44 5.93 1.15
N ASP A 411 2.94 6.21 2.35
CA ASP A 411 2.25 5.89 3.59
C ASP A 411 1.25 6.99 3.92
N LEU A 412 -0.04 6.71 3.69
CA LEU A 412 -1.15 7.51 4.23
C LEU A 412 -1.25 7.27 5.75
N ARG A 413 -0.29 7.82 6.50
CA ARG A 413 -0.02 7.54 7.93
C ARG A 413 -1.21 7.79 8.89
N SER A 414 -2.28 8.46 8.44
CA SER A 414 -3.43 8.79 9.29
C SER A 414 -4.80 8.91 8.58
N SER A 415 -4.94 8.60 7.29
CA SER A 415 -6.27 8.68 6.65
C SER A 415 -7.04 7.37 6.88
N GLU A 416 -8.02 7.40 7.79
CA GLU A 416 -8.96 6.30 8.00
C GLU A 416 -9.67 5.92 6.69
N ARG A 417 -9.24 4.83 6.07
CA ARG A 417 -9.87 4.32 4.84
C ARG A 417 -11.22 3.70 5.20
N ARG A 418 -12.28 4.20 4.58
CA ARG A 418 -13.59 3.53 4.60
C ARG A 418 -13.51 2.23 3.79
N LEU A 419 -13.90 1.12 4.40
CA LEU A 419 -14.06 -0.17 3.72
C LEU A 419 -15.03 -0.03 2.54
N SER A 420 -14.63 -0.56 1.40
CA SER A 420 -15.41 -0.56 0.15
C SER A 420 -16.06 -1.93 -0.08
N PHE A 421 -17.08 -1.99 -0.95
CA PHE A 421 -17.75 -3.25 -1.27
C PHE A 421 -16.80 -4.26 -1.95
N SER A 422 -15.81 -3.77 -2.71
CA SER A 422 -14.74 -4.59 -3.32
C SER A 422 -13.83 -5.26 -2.29
N ASP A 423 -13.59 -4.63 -1.13
CA ASP A 423 -12.76 -5.23 -0.06
C ASP A 423 -13.41 -6.45 0.59
N LEU A 424 -14.75 -6.53 0.51
CA LEU A 424 -15.56 -7.60 1.07
C LEU A 424 -16.04 -8.61 0.02
N SER A 425 -15.66 -8.48 -1.26
CA SER A 425 -16.15 -9.34 -2.36
C SER A 425 -16.04 -10.83 -2.03
N LEU A 426 -14.91 -11.24 -1.45
CA LEU A 426 -14.65 -12.64 -1.11
C LEU A 426 -15.62 -13.21 -0.06
N THR A 427 -16.16 -12.43 0.88
CA THR A 427 -17.19 -12.96 1.80
C THR A 427 -18.48 -13.26 1.06
N PHE A 428 -18.89 -12.38 0.15
CA PHE A 428 -20.10 -12.58 -0.65
C PHE A 428 -19.94 -13.78 -1.59
N GLU A 429 -18.81 -13.90 -2.27
CA GLU A 429 -18.49 -15.04 -3.14
C GLU A 429 -18.53 -16.37 -2.38
N VAL A 430 -17.90 -16.47 -1.21
CA VAL A 430 -17.91 -17.68 -0.36
C VAL A 430 -19.33 -18.05 0.08
N VAL A 431 -20.16 -17.07 0.44
CA VAL A 431 -21.57 -17.31 0.82
C VAL A 431 -22.40 -17.81 -0.37
N VAL A 432 -22.26 -17.21 -1.56
CA VAL A 432 -22.97 -17.66 -2.77
C VAL A 432 -22.54 -19.08 -3.17
N ILE A 433 -21.24 -19.37 -3.15
CA ILE A 433 -20.71 -20.71 -3.43
C ILE A 433 -21.22 -21.73 -2.40
N GLY A 434 -21.26 -21.37 -1.12
CA GLY A 434 -21.78 -22.21 -0.05
C GLY A 434 -23.25 -22.60 -0.26
N TYR A 435 -24.11 -21.64 -0.61
CA TYR A 435 -25.51 -21.93 -0.93
C TYR A 435 -25.66 -22.78 -2.20
N ALA A 436 -24.86 -22.53 -3.24
CA ALA A 436 -24.89 -23.34 -4.46
C ALA A 436 -24.51 -24.81 -4.19
N ILE A 437 -23.48 -25.05 -3.37
CA ILE A 437 -23.07 -26.40 -2.94
C ILE A 437 -24.18 -27.06 -2.10
N ALA A 438 -24.79 -26.33 -1.16
CA ALA A 438 -25.88 -26.87 -0.33
C ALA A 438 -27.10 -27.29 -1.18
N ILE A 439 -27.48 -26.49 -2.17
CA ILE A 439 -28.55 -26.82 -3.12
C ILE A 439 -28.17 -28.05 -3.95
N ALA A 440 -26.93 -28.12 -4.47
CA ALA A 440 -26.45 -29.26 -5.24
C ALA A 440 -26.47 -30.57 -4.44
N VAL A 441 -26.01 -30.55 -3.19
CA VAL A 441 -26.05 -31.70 -2.27
C VAL A 441 -27.49 -32.12 -1.97
N PHE A 442 -28.40 -31.18 -1.71
CA PHE A 442 -29.81 -31.47 -1.46
C PHE A 442 -30.50 -32.10 -2.68
N VAL A 443 -30.23 -31.59 -3.89
CA VAL A 443 -30.72 -32.17 -5.15
C VAL A 443 -30.12 -33.57 -5.36
N LEU A 444 -28.84 -33.79 -5.05
CA LEU A 444 -28.18 -35.09 -5.14
C LEU A 444 -28.83 -36.11 -4.18
N GLU A 445 -29.11 -35.74 -2.92
CA GLU A 445 -29.81 -36.59 -1.95
C GLU A 445 -31.21 -36.99 -2.44
N ILE A 446 -31.96 -36.03 -2.98
CA ILE A 446 -33.28 -36.28 -3.59
C ILE A 446 -33.14 -37.23 -4.79
N ALA A 447 -32.18 -37.01 -5.66
CA ALA A 447 -31.93 -37.85 -6.84
C ALA A 447 -31.53 -39.28 -6.44
N ILE A 448 -30.63 -39.45 -5.47
CA ILE A 448 -30.25 -40.77 -4.92
C ILE A 448 -31.46 -41.47 -4.31
N LYS A 449 -32.26 -40.77 -3.50
CA LYS A 449 -33.49 -41.32 -2.89
C LYS A 449 -34.54 -41.70 -3.94
N TRP A 450 -34.68 -40.90 -5.00
CA TRP A 450 -35.59 -41.16 -6.12
C TRP A 450 -35.12 -42.33 -6.99
N MET A 451 -33.82 -42.45 -7.27
CA MET A 451 -33.23 -43.59 -7.96
C MET A 451 -33.38 -44.89 -7.16
N MET A 452 -33.06 -44.88 -5.85
CA MET A 452 -33.27 -46.04 -4.97
C MET A 452 -34.74 -46.48 -4.93
N ASN A 453 -35.67 -45.54 -4.83
CA ASN A 453 -37.10 -45.84 -4.83
C ASN A 453 -37.59 -46.37 -6.19
N SER A 454 -37.08 -45.82 -7.30
CA SER A 454 -37.39 -46.29 -8.66
C SER A 454 -36.84 -47.69 -8.91
N TYR A 455 -35.63 -47.99 -8.42
CA TYR A 455 -35.05 -49.34 -8.44
C TYR A 455 -35.87 -50.33 -7.59
N LYS A 456 -36.28 -49.94 -6.37
CA LYS A 456 -37.18 -50.75 -5.52
C LYS A 456 -38.55 -50.99 -6.17
N ARG A 457 -39.11 -50.02 -6.89
CA ARG A 457 -40.35 -50.18 -7.68
C ARG A 457 -40.16 -51.15 -8.85
N ARG A 458 -39.11 -50.98 -9.67
CA ARG A 458 -38.77 -51.90 -10.78
C ARG A 458 -38.57 -53.35 -10.30
N LYS A 459 -37.92 -53.55 -9.15
CA LYS A 459 -37.73 -54.88 -8.53
C LYS A 459 -39.02 -55.50 -7.98
N LYS A 460 -40.05 -54.71 -7.67
CA LYS A 460 -41.39 -55.23 -7.34
C LYS A 460 -42.20 -55.59 -8.59
N THR A 461 -42.20 -54.77 -9.64
CA THR A 461 -42.91 -55.07 -10.89
C THR A 461 -42.29 -56.25 -11.65
N GLY A 462 -40.96 -56.42 -11.60
CA GLY A 462 -40.27 -57.58 -12.18
C GLY A 462 -40.52 -58.92 -11.47
N ARG A 463 -41.32 -58.96 -10.39
CA ARG A 463 -41.70 -60.19 -9.67
C ARG A 463 -43.18 -60.53 -9.81
N TRP A 464 -43.88 -59.88 -10.75
CA TRP A 464 -45.31 -60.05 -11.01
C TRP A 464 -45.60 -60.36 -12.49
N SER A 465 -44.69 -61.12 -13.11
CA SER A 465 -44.86 -61.75 -14.43
C SER A 465 -44.02 -63.04 -14.47
N GLY A 466 -44.49 -64.05 -13.75
CA GLY A 466 -43.87 -65.36 -13.60
C GLY A 466 -44.82 -66.28 -12.84
N ASP A 467 -45.10 -67.45 -13.41
CA ASP A 467 -46.34 -68.19 -13.18
C ASP A 467 -46.39 -69.04 -11.87
N ARG A 468 -47.57 -69.61 -11.65
CA ARG A 468 -48.03 -70.51 -10.58
C ARG A 468 -47.10 -71.67 -10.15
N ALA A 469 -47.39 -72.16 -8.93
CA ALA A 469 -47.02 -73.46 -8.31
C ALA A 469 -45.53 -73.63 -7.90
N PHE A 470 -45.20 -73.98 -6.66
CA PHE A 470 -45.66 -75.18 -5.93
C PHE A 470 -45.63 -75.00 -4.38
N PHE A 471 -46.35 -75.87 -3.66
CA PHE A 471 -46.37 -75.96 -2.19
C PHE A 471 -45.04 -76.45 -1.60
N TRP A 472 -44.68 -76.00 -0.38
CA TRP A 472 -44.30 -76.91 0.72
C TRP A 472 -44.52 -76.26 2.10
N LYS A 473 -44.72 -77.11 3.11
CA LYS A 473 -45.38 -76.83 4.39
C LYS A 473 -44.41 -76.93 5.57
N ARG A 474 -44.36 -75.93 6.46
CA ARG A 474 -43.92 -76.15 7.85
C ARG A 474 -44.62 -75.20 8.84
N ARG A 475 -44.65 -75.65 10.10
CA ARG A 475 -45.60 -75.28 11.16
C ARG A 475 -44.81 -74.91 12.42
N SER A 476 -45.03 -73.72 12.97
CA SER A 476 -44.95 -73.47 14.42
C SER A 476 -45.84 -72.30 14.78
N ASN A 477 -46.47 -72.38 15.94
CA ASN A 477 -47.18 -71.25 16.55
C ASN A 477 -46.16 -70.35 17.24
N ASP A 478 -46.40 -69.05 17.22
CA ASP A 478 -46.13 -68.15 18.35
C ASP A 478 -47.15 -66.99 18.28
N PRO A 479 -47.65 -66.47 19.41
CA PRO A 479 -48.76 -65.52 19.42
C PRO A 479 -48.32 -64.12 18.98
N VAL A 480 -49.09 -63.51 18.07
CA VAL A 480 -48.88 -62.13 17.63
C VAL A 480 -49.22 -61.16 18.75
N VAL A 481 -48.20 -60.61 19.40
CA VAL A 481 -48.36 -59.40 20.23
C VAL A 481 -48.62 -58.22 19.31
N ILE A 482 -49.83 -57.66 19.37
CA ILE A 482 -50.23 -56.48 18.61
C ILE A 482 -49.76 -55.22 19.37
N PRO A 483 -48.78 -54.44 18.88
CA PRO A 483 -48.52 -53.13 19.44
C PRO A 483 -49.65 -52.17 19.02
N ARG A 484 -50.53 -51.80 19.95
CA ARG A 484 -51.42 -50.64 19.77
C ARG A 484 -50.56 -49.39 19.57
N LEU A 485 -50.60 -48.79 18.39
CA LEU A 485 -50.16 -47.40 18.23
C LEU A 485 -51.12 -46.49 19.00
N VAL A 486 -50.68 -46.01 20.16
CA VAL A 486 -51.36 -44.92 20.87
C VAL A 486 -50.94 -43.60 20.21
N TYR A 487 -51.84 -43.02 19.42
CA TYR A 487 -51.70 -41.63 18.99
C TYR A 487 -52.04 -40.70 20.15
N THR A 488 -51.05 -40.02 20.71
CA THR A 488 -51.27 -38.93 21.68
C THR A 488 -51.63 -37.62 20.98
N THR A 489 -52.80 -37.59 20.33
CA THR A 489 -53.43 -36.33 19.91
C THR A 489 -53.89 -35.56 21.14
N LYS A 490 -53.07 -34.60 21.60
CA LYS A 490 -53.48 -33.62 22.63
C LYS A 490 -53.80 -32.28 21.97
N LYS A 491 -55.07 -32.06 21.66
CA LYS A 491 -55.62 -30.73 21.32
C LYS A 491 -56.93 -30.51 22.06
N GLN A 492 -57.07 -29.28 22.58
CA GLN A 492 -58.31 -28.61 23.01
C GLN A 492 -58.99 -29.14 24.29
N PRO A 493 -59.84 -28.31 24.96
CA PRO A 493 -60.38 -27.02 24.51
C PRO A 493 -60.03 -25.78 25.36
N PHE A 494 -60.17 -24.62 24.72
CA PHE A 494 -60.49 -23.34 25.35
C PHE A 494 -61.97 -23.35 25.71
N ASP A 495 -62.37 -22.86 26.88
CA ASP A 495 -63.73 -22.33 27.07
C ASP A 495 -63.74 -21.13 28.04
N LYS A 496 -64.80 -20.31 27.96
CA LYS A 496 -64.91 -18.97 28.55
C LYS A 496 -65.78 -18.95 29.80
N ARG A 497 -65.41 -18.11 30.77
CA ARG A 497 -66.25 -17.27 31.67
C ARG A 497 -65.29 -16.21 32.25
N GLY A 498 -65.62 -14.92 32.19
CA GLY A 498 -66.43 -14.23 33.21
C GLY A 498 -65.44 -13.54 34.19
N ASP A 499 -65.48 -12.24 34.48
CA ASP A 499 -66.54 -11.25 34.25
C ASP A 499 -66.00 -9.85 33.91
N VAL A 500 -66.93 -8.98 33.50
CA VAL A 500 -66.70 -7.56 33.19
C VAL A 500 -67.13 -6.72 34.39
N GLU A 501 -66.22 -5.90 34.93
CA GLU A 501 -66.61 -4.77 35.78
C GLU A 501 -66.16 -3.44 35.17
N LYS A 502 -67.11 -2.53 35.03
CA LYS A 502 -66.92 -1.14 34.61
C LYS A 502 -66.75 -0.28 35.85
N VAL A 503 -65.78 0.63 35.86
CA VAL A 503 -65.87 1.86 36.67
C VAL A 503 -65.49 3.05 35.80
N ASN A 504 -66.26 4.14 35.94
CA ASN A 504 -66.24 5.31 35.07
C ASN A 504 -65.13 6.30 35.45
N ALA A 505 -64.76 7.17 34.50
CA ALA A 505 -63.95 8.35 34.75
C ALA A 505 -64.80 9.53 35.29
N PRO A 506 -64.19 10.47 36.04
CA PRO A 506 -64.61 11.87 36.08
C PRO A 506 -63.60 12.82 35.40
N MET A 507 -64.10 13.98 34.98
CA MET A 507 -63.36 15.08 34.33
C MET A 507 -62.57 15.97 35.35
N PRO A 508 -61.71 16.90 34.89
CA PRO A 508 -60.70 17.54 35.73
C PRO A 508 -61.15 18.84 36.42
N ASN A 509 -60.38 19.29 37.41
CA ASN A 509 -60.24 20.71 37.75
C ASN A 509 -58.83 21.03 38.30
N PRO A 510 -58.32 22.27 38.16
CA PRO A 510 -56.89 22.58 38.32
C PRO A 510 -56.49 23.08 39.71
N ASN A 511 -55.17 23.24 39.90
CA ASN A 511 -54.42 23.87 41.02
C ASN A 511 -53.78 22.90 42.04
N VAL A 512 -52.53 22.48 41.78
CA VAL A 512 -51.45 22.44 42.80
C VAL A 512 -50.12 22.82 42.12
N SER A 513 -49.25 23.47 42.88
CA SER A 513 -47.94 24.03 42.51
C SER A 513 -46.87 23.00 42.12
N TYR A 514 -45.83 23.51 41.44
CA TYR A 514 -44.60 22.79 41.11
C TYR A 514 -43.85 22.27 42.34
N ASP A 515 -43.52 20.98 42.33
CA ASP A 515 -42.36 20.45 43.05
C ASP A 515 -41.76 19.25 42.29
N ALA A 516 -40.46 19.01 42.45
CA ALA A 516 -39.71 18.09 41.60
C ALA A 516 -40.04 16.61 41.89
N ILE A 517 -40.54 15.87 40.89
CA ILE A 517 -40.85 14.44 41.02
C ILE A 517 -39.92 13.56 40.18
N GLN A 518 -39.43 12.51 40.83
CA GLN A 518 -38.48 11.51 40.33
C GLN A 518 -39.00 10.82 39.05
N GLY A 519 -38.19 10.85 37.98
CA GLY A 519 -38.47 10.12 36.74
C GLY A 519 -38.49 8.61 36.97
N LYS A 520 -39.66 7.98 36.80
CA LYS A 520 -39.87 6.55 36.98
C LYS A 520 -39.04 5.78 35.94
N LYS A 521 -38.05 5.00 36.39
CA LYS A 521 -37.22 4.16 35.52
C LYS A 521 -38.02 2.93 35.09
N HIS A 522 -37.97 2.60 33.80
CA HIS A 522 -38.57 1.39 33.25
C HIS A 522 -37.55 0.62 32.43
N CYS A 523 -37.36 -0.66 32.77
CA CYS A 523 -36.54 -1.56 31.94
C CYS A 523 -37.42 -2.16 30.84
N ILE A 524 -36.95 -2.13 29.59
CA ILE A 524 -37.60 -2.77 28.43
C ILE A 524 -36.50 -3.48 27.64
N ASN A 525 -36.64 -4.79 27.43
CA ASN A 525 -35.67 -5.64 26.71
C ASN A 525 -34.22 -5.48 27.22
N GLY A 526 -34.02 -5.35 28.53
CA GLY A 526 -32.70 -5.24 29.15
C GLY A 526 -32.03 -3.87 29.01
N ARG A 527 -32.77 -2.81 28.67
CA ARG A 527 -32.29 -1.42 28.72
C ARG A 527 -33.20 -0.56 29.58
N ASP A 528 -32.59 0.32 30.37
CA ASP A 528 -33.30 1.26 31.23
C ASP A 528 -33.63 2.56 30.49
N TYR A 529 -34.86 3.04 30.66
CA TYR A 529 -35.36 4.29 30.13
C TYR A 529 -35.94 5.14 31.25
N TYR A 530 -35.77 6.46 31.16
CA TYR A 530 -36.61 7.41 31.88
C TYR A 530 -37.89 7.64 31.06
N ILE A 531 -39.05 7.56 31.73
CA ILE A 531 -40.31 8.04 31.18
C ILE A 531 -40.42 9.53 31.50
N VAL A 532 -40.50 10.36 30.46
CA VAL A 532 -40.75 11.80 30.57
C VAL A 532 -42.05 12.10 29.83
N LEU A 533 -42.97 12.80 30.48
CA LEU A 533 -44.20 13.29 29.85
C LEU A 533 -43.88 14.59 29.09
N ASP A 534 -44.30 14.68 27.83
CA ASP A 534 -44.25 15.93 27.07
C ASP A 534 -45.33 16.90 27.58
N ARG A 535 -45.26 18.18 27.19
CA ARG A 535 -46.22 19.24 27.60
C ARG A 535 -47.67 18.96 27.15
N TYR A 536 -47.85 18.03 26.21
CA TYR A 536 -49.14 17.58 25.70
C TYR A 536 -49.66 16.28 26.36
N GLY A 537 -48.91 15.70 27.32
CA GLY A 537 -49.29 14.49 28.05
C GLY A 537 -48.75 13.18 27.47
N ASP A 538 -48.12 13.20 26.30
CA ASP A 538 -47.55 12.01 25.67
C ASP A 538 -46.31 11.48 26.42
N GLN A 539 -46.25 10.16 26.62
CA GLN A 539 -45.13 9.50 27.28
C GLN A 539 -43.96 9.29 26.30
N ARG A 540 -42.81 9.89 26.61
CA ARG A 540 -41.58 9.77 25.82
C ARG A 540 -40.50 9.03 26.61
N LEU A 541 -39.95 7.97 26.00
CA LEU A 541 -38.89 7.15 26.59
C LEU A 541 -37.50 7.71 26.22
N ILE A 542 -36.69 8.03 27.23
CA ILE A 542 -35.30 8.49 27.04
C ILE A 542 -34.35 7.39 27.54
N PRO A 543 -33.54 6.76 26.67
CA PRO A 543 -32.61 5.70 27.07
C PRO A 543 -31.50 6.23 27.96
N ILE A 544 -31.25 5.56 29.09
CA ILE A 544 -30.14 5.90 29.99
C ILE A 544 -28.83 5.45 29.32
N ARG A 545 -28.03 6.41 28.85
CA ARG A 545 -26.67 6.13 28.35
C ARG A 545 -25.71 6.03 29.52
N THR A 546 -24.80 5.05 29.48
CA THR A 546 -23.70 4.93 30.44
C THR A 546 -22.73 6.11 30.30
N PRO A 547 -22.07 6.54 31.39
CA PRO A 547 -21.25 7.77 31.41
C PRO A 547 -19.97 7.71 30.56
N SER A 548 -19.60 6.55 30.00
CA SER A 548 -18.42 6.38 29.16
C SER A 548 -18.43 7.21 27.87
N ALA A 549 -19.59 7.69 27.41
CA ALA A 549 -19.70 8.55 26.25
C ALA A 549 -19.32 10.03 26.52
N PHE A 550 -19.29 10.47 27.78
CA PHE A 550 -19.05 11.88 28.13
C PHE A 550 -17.55 12.26 28.12
N LEU A 551 -16.66 11.28 28.25
CA LEU A 551 -15.20 11.47 28.22
C LEU A 551 -14.64 11.77 26.82
N PHE A 552 -15.40 11.55 25.74
CA PHE A 552 -14.95 11.73 24.36
C PHE A 552 -15.20 13.13 23.77
N GLN A 553 -15.79 14.08 24.52
CA GLN A 553 -16.10 15.43 24.01
C GLN A 553 -15.13 16.54 24.46
N TYR A 554 -14.05 16.21 25.17
CA TYR A 554 -13.05 17.19 25.64
C TYR A 554 -11.62 16.94 25.13
N THR A 555 -11.47 16.16 24.05
CA THR A 555 -10.21 16.01 23.31
C THR A 555 -10.42 16.28 21.81
N ALA A 556 -10.66 17.55 21.48
CA ALA A 556 -10.71 18.09 20.12
C ALA A 556 -10.23 19.55 20.14
#